data_AF-A0A7C6X5X5-F1
#
_entry.id   AF-A0A7C6X5X5-F1
#
_cell.length_a   1.000
_cell.length_b   1.000
_cell.length_c   1.000
_cell.angle_alpha   90.00
_cell.angle_beta   90.00
_cell.angle_gamma   90.00
#
_symmetry.space_group_name_H-M   'P 1'
#
loop_
_entity.id
_entity.type
_entity.pdbx_description
1 polymer ?
#
loop_
_entity_poly.entity_id
_entity_poly.type
_entity_poly.pdbx_seq_one_letter_code
_entity_poly.pdbx_strand_id
1 'polypeptide(L)' 'VSNRIADRVIRSEMIDSGPRQDHTPVLLEIDL' A
#
# COMPACT_ATOMS: atom_id res chain seq x y z
N VAL A 1 3.90 10.76 -10.27
CA VAL A 1 3.35 9.39 -10.35
C VAL A 1 4.28 8.56 -11.22
N SER A 2 4.72 7.38 -10.77
CA SER A 2 5.52 6.45 -11.58
C SER A 2 4.59 5.46 -12.24
N ASN A 3 4.54 5.43 -13.57
CA ASN A 3 3.64 4.54 -14.33
C ASN A 3 4.25 3.14 -14.57
N ARG A 4 5.54 2.93 -14.27
CA ARG A 4 6.28 1.72 -14.66
C ARG A 4 5.80 0.44 -13.95
N ILE A 5 5.24 0.58 -12.76
CA ILE A 5 4.87 -0.54 -11.87
C ILE A 5 3.37 -0.51 -11.57
N ALA A 6 2.61 0.44 -12.14
CA ALA A 6 1.19 0.61 -11.87
C ALA A 6 0.39 -0.66 -12.20
N ASP A 7 0.71 -1.29 -13.35
CA ASP A 7 0.01 -2.49 -13.82
C ASP A 7 0.37 -3.77 -13.04
N ARG A 8 1.38 -3.68 -12.15
CA ARG A 8 1.86 -4.80 -11.34
C ARG A 8 1.32 -4.79 -9.92
N VAL A 9 0.52 -3.78 -9.55
CA VAL A 9 -0.09 -3.68 -8.22
C VAL A 9 -1.25 -4.67 -8.12
N ILE A 10 -1.14 -5.63 -7.22
CA ILE A 10 -2.19 -6.61 -6.92
C ILE A 10 -3.15 -6.01 -5.88
N ARG A 11 -2.64 -5.40 -4.80
CA ARG A 11 -3.42 -4.77 -3.72
C ARG A 11 -2.71 -3.56 -3.14
N SER A 12 -3.51 -2.57 -2.71
CA SER A 12 -3.05 -1.38 -1.98
C SER A 12 -4.12 -0.98 -0.98
N GLU A 13 -3.89 -1.24 0.31
CA GLU A 13 -4.87 -0.98 1.36
C GLU A 13 -4.20 -0.39 2.62
N MET A 14 -4.90 0.53 3.28
CA MET A 14 -4.48 0.98 4.61
C MET A 14 -4.83 -0.09 5.63
N ILE A 15 -3.87 -0.47 6.46
CA ILE A 15 -4.08 -1.45 7.53
C ILE A 15 -4.29 -0.74 8.86
N ASP A 16 -5.10 -1.32 9.75
CA ASP A 16 -5.32 -0.77 11.09
C ASP A 16 -3.99 -0.72 11.87
N SER A 17 -3.59 0.49 12.28
CA SER A 17 -2.39 0.75 13.09
C SER A 17 -2.69 0.71 14.59
N GLY A 18 -3.92 0.41 14.99
CA GLY A 18 -4.36 0.35 16.37
C GLY A 18 -4.61 1.75 16.96
N PRO A 19 -4.43 1.92 18.28
CA PRO A 19 -4.81 3.16 18.99
C PRO A 19 -4.05 4.42 18.56
N ARG A 20 -2.93 4.29 17.84
CA ARG A 20 -2.10 5.40 17.39
C ARG A 20 -2.04 5.40 15.85
N GLN A 21 -2.55 6.45 15.23
CA GLN A 21 -2.77 6.54 13.78
C GLN A 21 -2.11 7.74 13.11
N ASP A 22 -1.05 8.28 13.71
CA ASP A 22 -0.29 9.39 13.12
C ASP A 22 0.36 9.01 11.78
N HIS A 23 0.66 7.73 11.57
CA HIS A 23 1.17 7.19 10.32
C HIS A 23 0.62 5.79 10.04
N THR A 24 -0.62 5.71 9.55
CA THR A 24 -1.23 4.43 9.15
C THR A 24 -0.48 3.84 7.96
N PRO A 25 0.10 2.63 8.09
CA PRO A 25 0.83 2.00 7.00
C PRO A 25 -0.12 1.55 5.89
N VAL A 26 0.42 1.49 4.68
CA VAL A 26 -0.24 0.91 3.50
C VAL A 26 0.42 -0.42 3.19
N LEU A 27 -0.38 -1.47 3.09
CA LEU A 27 0.03 -2.75 2.54
C LEU A 27 0.01 -2.65 1.01
N LEU A 28 1.15 -2.89 0.38
CA LEU A 28 1.31 -2.90 -1.07
C LEU A 28 1.77 -4.29 -1.52
N GLU A 29 0.93 -4.97 -2.28
CA GLU A 29 1.24 -6.27 -2.89
C GLU A 29 1.49 -6.06 -4.39
N ILE A 30 2.61 -6.57 -4.91
CA ILE A 30 3.01 -6.43 -6.31
C ILE A 30 3.48 -7.75 -6.90
N ASP A 31 3.25 -7.91 -8.20
CA ASP A 31 3.79 -9.00 -9.02
C ASP A 31 5.13 -8.57 -9.65
N LEU A 32 6.20 -9.36 -9.47
CA LEU A 32 7.57 -8.97 -9.88
C LEU A 32 8.17 -9.88 -10.96
#